data_AF-A0A5B0N2P0-F1
#
_entry.id   AF-A0A5B0N2P0-F1
#
_cell.length_a   1.000
_cell.length_b   1.000
_cell.length_c   1.000
_cell.angle_alpha   90.00
_cell.angle_beta   90.00
_cell.angle_gamma   90.00
#
_symmetry.space_group_name_H-M   'P 1'
#
loop_
_entity.id
_entity.type
_entity.pdbx_description
1 polymer ?
#
loop_
_entity_poly.entity_id
_entity_poly.type
_entity_poly.pdbx_seq_one_letter_code
_entity_poly.pdbx_strand_id
1 'polypeptide(L)'
;MLDSSPPEILDRIFLHSDPIELASLARVARFAHERIYGQNNQQHLWQKLFLNHFDDPLSNPRIRSIFLQHPLTIKQNEQHVDWLKTLTTRITLRQILTTADDALIRDRLIKHYPDHRFHQLYDLLFLILDTAHSSSPSPLNPNPTSLNISFLENLLSNPPTQFRIIHFAGLNHQHNPIYAHRASLYDPLVAAAAKLHTIYGLTSLDIDRPRTRGIARESSYSIRNYKPNNFYGPFIPNPDPDPDVPDQPEPTCRVSWPHLEALSLVVGLHLYMLRRETQDILAAAKDEQEAADNDQIEAAANDEQEPPNILVNPDIQPQRHNIHPAPFAMPNLILRHRRAQLDPNQTNNDQEPPNIMANVDELPMDPAPLGIPYPILQHQGAEDELDHELENEPARRGPDRILAQIPWPILNSLRSARPFSQLMHPAYDHPPLPWPPTIPGSPTRPVDLNQYDWAGVGGQWLRVVTFLDYRLLYEFNFDQNPPGNLEQRDEARRVMTLDLKVVSIGDPPEDDHTHPVPLCLRTDLIDRPPIFFRGTLEFNVGAKSRLLVGRGVPLVRGCVSMTLDGEVRWSLVSTFNGVDRWSSEGIQVGGVRSKWGVIGAWTDINRGDAQAPVGPFYFFKTAY
;
A
#
# COMPACT_ATOMS: atom_id res chain seq x y z
N MET A 1 -2.51 50.73 -19.83
CA MET A 1 -1.23 50.08 -20.17
C MET A 1 -1.36 48.59 -20.51
N LEU A 2 -2.01 47.75 -19.69
CA LEU A 2 -2.30 46.34 -20.05
C LEU A 2 -3.38 46.22 -21.14
N ASP A 3 -4.46 46.99 -21.01
CA ASP A 3 -5.54 47.17 -22.00
C ASP A 3 -5.05 47.55 -23.42
N SER A 4 -3.94 48.26 -23.53
CA SER A 4 -3.30 48.64 -24.80
C SER A 4 -2.26 47.64 -25.32
N SER A 5 -2.07 46.50 -24.66
CA SER A 5 -1.07 45.49 -25.06
C SER A 5 -1.60 44.60 -26.20
N PRO A 6 -0.73 44.07 -27.09
CA PRO A 6 -1.15 43.13 -28.12
C PRO A 6 -1.83 41.88 -27.53
N PRO A 7 -2.88 41.35 -28.16
CA PRO A 7 -3.65 40.24 -27.60
C PRO A 7 -2.80 38.98 -27.32
N GLU A 8 -1.75 38.74 -28.09
CA GLU A 8 -0.82 37.62 -27.94
C GLU A 8 0.05 37.76 -26.70
N ILE A 9 0.38 38.98 -26.31
CA ILE A 9 1.13 39.28 -25.08
C ILE A 9 0.22 39.10 -23.86
N LEU A 10 -1.04 39.55 -23.94
CA LEU A 10 -2.03 39.31 -22.89
C LEU A 10 -2.30 37.82 -22.69
N ASP A 11 -2.51 37.05 -23.78
CA ASP A 11 -2.68 35.60 -23.69
C ASP A 11 -1.46 34.93 -23.06
N ARG A 12 -0.23 35.35 -23.41
CA ARG A 12 1.00 34.85 -22.78
C ARG A 12 1.05 35.18 -21.29
N ILE A 13 0.71 36.41 -20.88
CA ILE A 13 0.66 36.80 -19.46
C ILE A 13 -0.34 35.91 -18.72
N PHE A 14 -1.55 35.74 -19.28
CA PHE A 14 -2.58 34.92 -18.66
C PHE A 14 -2.16 33.46 -18.51
N LEU A 15 -1.46 32.89 -19.50
CA LEU A 15 -0.93 31.53 -19.43
C LEU A 15 0.11 31.30 -18.32
N HIS A 16 0.73 32.35 -17.78
CA HIS A 16 1.69 32.25 -16.67
C HIS A 16 1.06 32.59 -15.29
N SER A 17 -0.22 32.95 -15.24
CA SER A 17 -0.94 33.28 -13.99
C SER A 17 -1.73 32.08 -13.47
N ASP A 18 -1.99 32.01 -12.16
CA ASP A 18 -2.84 30.95 -11.61
C ASP A 18 -4.32 31.15 -12.01
N PRO A 19 -5.10 30.09 -12.32
CA PRO A 19 -6.52 30.21 -12.68
C PRO A 19 -7.39 30.94 -11.65
N ILE A 20 -7.02 30.93 -10.37
CA ILE A 20 -7.72 31.67 -9.30
C ILE A 20 -7.45 33.18 -9.42
N GLU A 21 -6.21 33.56 -9.76
CA GLU A 21 -5.80 34.94 -9.99
C GLU A 21 -6.45 35.49 -11.27
N LEU A 22 -6.49 34.68 -12.33
CA LEU A 22 -7.21 35.01 -13.57
C LEU A 22 -8.70 35.24 -13.35
N ALA A 23 -9.37 34.36 -12.59
CA ALA A 23 -10.77 34.55 -12.23
C ALA A 23 -10.98 35.80 -11.38
N SER A 24 -10.01 36.18 -10.54
CA SER A 24 -10.05 37.41 -9.74
C SER A 24 -9.84 38.66 -10.59
N LEU A 25 -8.88 38.64 -11.53
CA LEU A 25 -8.62 39.72 -12.50
C LEU A 25 -9.84 39.96 -13.41
N ALA A 26 -10.43 38.88 -13.93
CA ALA A 26 -11.62 38.94 -14.78
C ALA A 26 -12.88 39.44 -14.05
N ARG A 27 -12.88 39.54 -12.71
CA ARG A 27 -13.96 40.17 -11.93
C ARG A 27 -13.79 41.68 -11.78
N VAL A 28 -12.58 42.21 -11.89
CA VAL A 28 -12.27 43.63 -11.66
C VAL A 28 -11.95 44.42 -12.93
N ALA A 29 -11.55 43.74 -14.01
CA ALA A 29 -11.17 44.38 -15.28
C ALA A 29 -12.02 43.86 -16.45
N ARG A 30 -12.81 44.75 -17.07
CA ARG A 30 -13.69 44.40 -18.20
C ARG A 30 -12.91 43.84 -19.40
N PHE A 31 -11.79 44.45 -19.78
CA PHE A 31 -10.97 43.97 -20.89
C PHE A 31 -10.45 42.54 -20.65
N ALA A 32 -10.09 42.22 -19.40
CA ALA A 32 -9.66 40.86 -19.03
C ALA A 32 -10.84 39.89 -19.06
N HIS A 33 -12.02 40.29 -18.56
CA HIS A 33 -13.24 39.51 -18.65
C HIS A 33 -13.62 39.15 -20.10
N GLU A 34 -13.64 40.15 -20.98
CA GLU A 34 -13.95 39.99 -22.40
C GLU A 34 -12.91 39.11 -23.12
N ARG A 35 -11.62 39.17 -22.72
CA ARG A 35 -10.57 38.32 -23.30
C ARG A 35 -10.62 36.87 -22.79
N ILE A 36 -10.91 36.67 -21.51
CA ILE A 36 -10.86 35.36 -20.82
C ILE A 36 -12.16 34.54 -21.06
N TYR A 37 -13.31 35.21 -21.13
CA TYR A 37 -14.62 34.57 -21.30
C TYR A 37 -15.30 34.87 -22.65
N GLY A 38 -14.68 35.67 -23.53
CA GLY A 38 -15.22 35.99 -24.86
C GLY A 38 -15.22 34.79 -25.82
N GLN A 39 -16.28 34.69 -26.64
CA GLN A 39 -16.60 33.49 -27.43
C GLN A 39 -15.50 33.07 -28.43
N ASN A 40 -14.78 34.03 -29.03
CA ASN A 40 -13.93 33.75 -30.19
C ASN A 40 -12.66 32.94 -29.89
N ASN A 41 -12.16 32.91 -28.65
CA ASN A 41 -10.90 32.24 -28.27
C ASN A 41 -11.00 31.36 -27.00
N GLN A 42 -12.18 31.27 -26.39
CA GLN A 42 -12.40 30.67 -25.06
C GLN A 42 -11.69 29.31 -24.90
N GLN A 43 -12.08 28.29 -25.67
CA GLN A 43 -11.61 26.91 -25.44
C GLN A 43 -10.10 26.73 -25.65
N HIS A 44 -9.45 27.48 -26.54
CA HIS A 44 -8.00 27.38 -26.77
C HIS A 44 -7.19 27.96 -25.60
N LEU A 45 -7.63 29.08 -25.01
CA LEU A 45 -7.00 29.62 -23.80
C LEU A 45 -7.16 28.66 -22.62
N TRP A 46 -8.38 28.15 -22.40
CA TRP A 46 -8.67 27.22 -21.29
C TRP A 46 -7.98 25.86 -21.46
N GLN A 47 -7.83 25.35 -22.69
CA GLN A 47 -7.03 24.15 -22.96
C GLN A 47 -5.56 24.36 -22.58
N LYS A 48 -4.96 25.48 -23.01
CA LYS A 48 -3.56 25.77 -22.68
C LYS A 48 -3.34 26.01 -21.18
N LEU A 49 -4.26 26.69 -20.51
CA LEU A 49 -4.24 26.80 -19.04
C LEU A 49 -4.35 25.43 -18.37
N PHE A 50 -5.22 24.55 -18.85
CA PHE A 50 -5.34 23.19 -18.33
C PHE A 50 -4.01 22.43 -18.47
N LEU A 51 -3.37 22.49 -19.64
CA LEU A 51 -2.09 21.81 -19.92
C LEU A 51 -0.89 22.37 -19.13
N ASN A 52 -1.00 23.58 -18.57
CA ASN A 52 0.01 24.13 -17.65
C ASN A 52 -0.12 23.58 -16.21
N HIS A 53 -1.22 22.90 -15.89
CA HIS A 53 -1.51 22.37 -14.54
C HIS A 53 -1.78 20.87 -14.48
N PHE A 54 -2.05 20.23 -15.61
CA PHE A 54 -2.49 18.83 -15.72
C PHE A 54 -1.93 18.18 -16.98
N ASP A 55 -1.79 16.85 -16.96
CA ASP A 55 -1.31 16.08 -18.10
C ASP A 55 -2.34 16.11 -19.25
N ASP A 56 -1.90 16.00 -20.51
CA ASP A 56 -2.80 16.02 -21.68
C ASP A 56 -3.56 14.70 -21.85
N PRO A 57 -4.86 14.62 -21.46
CA PRO A 57 -5.59 13.36 -21.51
C PRO A 57 -5.87 12.90 -22.95
N LEU A 58 -5.61 13.72 -23.96
CA LEU A 58 -5.85 13.40 -25.38
C LEU A 58 -4.60 12.88 -26.09
N SER A 59 -3.42 12.97 -25.47
CA SER A 59 -2.13 12.61 -26.06
C SER A 59 -1.96 11.10 -26.31
N ASN A 60 -2.47 10.27 -25.41
CA ASN A 60 -2.40 8.81 -25.47
C ASN A 60 -3.79 8.21 -25.81
N PRO A 61 -3.91 7.31 -26.81
CA PRO A 61 -5.21 6.77 -27.23
C PRO A 61 -6.03 6.08 -26.12
N ARG A 62 -5.37 5.38 -25.19
CA ARG A 62 -6.06 4.72 -24.06
C ARG A 62 -6.55 5.73 -23.04
N ILE A 63 -5.67 6.64 -22.63
CA ILE A 63 -6.00 7.72 -21.68
C ILE A 63 -7.13 8.59 -22.24
N ARG A 64 -7.10 8.85 -23.55
CA ARG A 64 -8.18 9.52 -24.29
C ARG A 64 -9.49 8.75 -24.22
N SER A 65 -9.47 7.43 -24.36
CA SER A 65 -10.68 6.60 -24.21
C SER A 65 -11.27 6.73 -22.81
N ILE A 66 -10.45 6.53 -21.78
CA ILE A 66 -10.85 6.64 -20.36
C ILE A 66 -11.43 8.02 -20.08
N PHE A 67 -10.69 9.07 -20.43
CA PHE A 67 -11.11 10.45 -20.23
C PHE A 67 -12.41 10.76 -20.95
N LEU A 68 -12.54 10.44 -22.25
CA LEU A 68 -13.74 10.78 -23.01
C LEU A 68 -14.96 9.91 -22.68
N GLN A 69 -14.78 8.73 -22.07
CA GLN A 69 -15.89 7.86 -21.64
C GLN A 69 -16.34 8.14 -20.20
N HIS A 70 -15.52 8.80 -19.39
CA HIS A 70 -15.84 9.04 -17.98
C HIS A 70 -17.04 10.01 -17.79
N PRO A 71 -18.03 9.70 -16.91
CA PRO A 71 -19.23 10.53 -16.72
C PRO A 71 -18.95 11.99 -16.31
N LEU A 72 -17.88 12.24 -15.55
CA LEU A 72 -17.48 13.59 -15.13
C LEU A 72 -16.73 14.40 -16.20
N THR A 73 -16.44 13.83 -17.37
CA THR A 73 -15.79 14.57 -18.45
C THR A 73 -16.81 15.43 -19.18
N ILE A 74 -16.77 16.72 -18.88
CA ILE A 74 -17.73 17.69 -19.42
C ILE A 74 -17.36 18.01 -20.86
N LYS A 75 -18.32 17.83 -21.78
CA LYS A 75 -18.14 18.04 -23.21
C LYS A 75 -19.14 19.06 -23.75
N GLN A 76 -18.76 19.73 -24.84
CA GLN A 76 -19.67 20.56 -25.64
C GLN A 76 -20.45 19.73 -26.68
N ASN A 77 -19.88 18.62 -27.15
CA ASN A 77 -20.49 17.61 -28.02
C ASN A 77 -19.73 16.27 -27.83
N GLU A 78 -20.03 15.23 -28.61
CA GLU A 78 -19.42 13.90 -28.39
C GLU A 78 -17.87 13.88 -28.38
N GLN A 79 -17.22 14.78 -29.12
CA GLN A 79 -15.76 14.81 -29.32
C GLN A 79 -15.03 16.03 -28.74
N HIS A 80 -15.73 17.13 -28.45
CA HIS A 80 -15.11 18.38 -27.95
C HIS A 80 -15.29 18.55 -26.44
N VAL A 81 -14.17 18.58 -25.72
CA VAL A 81 -14.07 18.83 -24.27
C VAL A 81 -14.41 20.29 -23.93
N ASP A 82 -15.13 20.51 -22.83
CA ASP A 82 -15.35 21.85 -22.28
C ASP A 82 -14.23 22.20 -21.27
N TRP A 83 -13.09 22.63 -21.78
CA TRP A 83 -11.87 22.87 -21.00
C TRP A 83 -12.04 23.87 -19.87
N LEU A 84 -12.90 24.89 -20.04
CA LEU A 84 -13.24 25.83 -18.97
C LEU A 84 -13.83 25.08 -17.78
N LYS A 85 -14.86 24.24 -18.00
CA LYS A 85 -15.51 23.52 -16.91
C LYS A 85 -14.61 22.43 -16.33
N THR A 86 -13.92 21.67 -17.17
CA THR A 86 -12.96 20.65 -16.72
C THR A 86 -11.85 21.25 -15.84
N LEU A 87 -11.26 22.38 -16.24
CA LEU A 87 -10.27 23.08 -15.41
C LEU A 87 -10.92 23.64 -14.13
N THR A 88 -12.05 24.34 -14.25
CA THR A 88 -12.74 24.95 -13.11
C THR A 88 -13.10 23.90 -12.05
N THR A 89 -13.56 22.72 -12.44
CA THR A 89 -13.85 21.61 -11.52
C THR A 89 -12.61 21.16 -10.74
N ARG A 90 -11.46 20.96 -11.40
CA ARG A 90 -10.21 20.57 -10.72
C ARG A 90 -9.64 21.69 -9.84
N ILE A 91 -9.69 22.94 -10.28
CA ILE A 91 -9.27 24.11 -9.49
C ILE A 91 -10.20 24.36 -8.30
N THR A 92 -11.50 24.11 -8.44
CA THR A 92 -12.47 24.14 -7.32
C THR A 92 -12.10 23.11 -6.27
N LEU A 93 -11.80 21.87 -6.68
CA LEU A 93 -11.33 20.82 -5.75
C LEU A 93 -10.06 21.26 -5.00
N ARG A 94 -9.08 21.86 -5.71
CA ARG A 94 -7.88 22.46 -5.10
C ARG A 94 -8.25 23.51 -4.04
N GLN A 95 -9.11 24.48 -4.40
CA GLN A 95 -9.58 25.51 -3.47
C GLN A 95 -10.29 24.95 -2.23
N ILE A 96 -11.00 23.82 -2.34
CA ILE A 96 -11.69 23.19 -1.21
C ILE A 96 -10.68 22.59 -0.24
N LEU A 97 -9.66 21.87 -0.74
CA LEU A 97 -8.80 21.00 0.07
C LEU A 97 -7.43 21.58 0.45
N THR A 98 -6.85 22.53 -0.30
CA THR A 98 -5.49 23.03 0.02
C THR A 98 -5.42 24.05 1.17
N THR A 99 -6.46 24.19 1.98
CA THR A 99 -6.44 25.06 3.17
C THR A 99 -6.08 24.25 4.42
N ALA A 100 -5.43 24.88 5.41
CA ALA A 100 -5.11 24.23 6.68
C ALA A 100 -6.28 24.26 7.69
N ASP A 101 -7.37 24.97 7.38
CA ASP A 101 -8.55 25.10 8.23
C ASP A 101 -9.54 23.96 7.97
N ASP A 102 -9.60 23.00 8.91
CA ASP A 102 -10.52 21.84 8.86
C ASP A 102 -12.00 22.23 8.83
N ALA A 103 -12.40 23.28 9.56
CA ALA A 103 -13.78 23.73 9.57
C ALA A 103 -14.16 24.32 8.21
N LEU A 104 -13.25 25.08 7.60
CA LEU A 104 -13.42 25.62 6.26
C LEU A 104 -13.41 24.53 5.17
N ILE A 105 -12.59 23.47 5.30
CA ILE A 105 -12.67 22.28 4.42
C ILE A 105 -14.06 21.66 4.54
N ARG A 106 -14.50 21.34 5.77
CA ARG A 106 -15.80 20.71 6.02
C ARG A 106 -16.96 21.52 5.44
N ASP A 107 -17.00 22.82 5.70
CA ASP A 107 -18.09 23.69 5.26
C ASP A 107 -18.09 23.87 3.73
N ARG A 108 -16.91 23.89 3.10
CA ARG A 108 -16.76 23.87 1.63
C ARG A 108 -17.17 22.52 1.03
N LEU A 109 -16.80 21.41 1.66
CA LEU A 109 -17.21 20.06 1.23
C LEU A 109 -18.73 19.92 1.27
N ILE A 110 -19.39 20.27 2.39
CA ILE A 110 -20.86 20.23 2.51
C ILE A 110 -21.53 21.10 1.42
N LYS A 111 -20.98 22.29 1.15
CA LYS A 111 -21.52 23.23 0.15
C LYS A 111 -21.39 22.71 -1.29
N HIS A 112 -20.25 22.11 -1.65
CA HIS A 112 -19.97 21.70 -3.04
C HIS A 112 -20.40 20.26 -3.31
N TYR A 113 -20.24 19.37 -2.32
CA TYR A 113 -20.52 17.94 -2.35
C TYR A 113 -21.45 17.55 -1.18
N PRO A 114 -22.72 17.99 -1.18
CA PRO A 114 -23.71 17.52 -0.20
C PRO A 114 -23.85 15.98 -0.31
N ASP A 115 -24.14 15.32 0.81
CA ASP A 115 -23.98 13.86 1.05
C ASP A 115 -24.20 12.96 -0.18
N HIS A 116 -25.35 13.08 -0.85
CA HIS A 116 -25.72 12.30 -2.04
C HIS A 116 -24.78 12.46 -3.26
N ARG A 117 -23.89 13.45 -3.29
CA ARG A 117 -22.88 13.69 -4.33
C ARG A 117 -21.45 13.53 -3.85
N PHE A 118 -21.21 13.12 -2.60
CA PHE A 118 -19.84 13.02 -2.08
C PHE A 118 -19.00 11.97 -2.83
N HIS A 119 -19.64 10.92 -3.38
CA HIS A 119 -18.99 9.96 -4.29
C HIS A 119 -18.32 10.63 -5.51
N GLN A 120 -18.89 11.72 -6.05
CA GLN A 120 -18.38 12.44 -7.22
C GLN A 120 -17.02 13.10 -6.96
N LEU A 121 -16.65 13.32 -5.69
CA LEU A 121 -15.32 13.77 -5.31
C LEU A 121 -14.28 12.66 -5.57
N TYR A 122 -14.58 11.42 -5.19
CA TYR A 122 -13.69 10.28 -5.43
C TYR A 122 -13.62 9.93 -6.91
N ASP A 123 -14.74 9.94 -7.63
CA ASP A 123 -14.76 9.75 -9.09
C ASP A 123 -13.86 10.78 -9.81
N LEU A 124 -13.81 12.02 -9.31
CA LEU A 124 -12.92 13.05 -9.83
C LEU A 124 -11.45 12.80 -9.47
N LEU A 125 -11.15 12.35 -8.25
CA LEU A 125 -9.79 11.97 -7.84
C LEU A 125 -9.26 10.79 -8.66
N PHE A 126 -10.08 9.74 -8.84
CA PHE A 126 -9.75 8.59 -9.68
C PHE A 126 -9.61 8.99 -11.14
N LEU A 127 -10.48 9.83 -11.70
CA LEU A 127 -10.29 10.35 -13.07
C LEU A 127 -8.95 11.10 -13.25
N ILE A 128 -8.51 11.89 -12.25
CA ILE A 128 -7.22 12.58 -12.30
C ILE A 128 -6.07 11.57 -12.27
N LEU A 129 -6.16 10.54 -11.44
CA LEU A 129 -5.17 9.46 -11.34
C LEU A 129 -5.12 8.58 -12.61
N ASP A 130 -6.26 8.18 -13.13
CA ASP A 130 -6.38 7.34 -14.33
C ASP A 130 -5.93 8.08 -15.59
N THR A 131 -6.01 9.42 -15.58
CA THR A 131 -5.43 10.26 -16.64
C THR A 131 -3.98 10.67 -16.39
N ALA A 132 -3.37 10.25 -15.27
CA ALA A 132 -2.02 10.64 -14.91
C ALA A 132 -0.95 9.93 -15.75
N HIS A 133 -0.14 10.71 -16.47
CA HIS A 133 0.96 10.19 -17.28
C HIS A 133 2.13 11.17 -17.36
N SER A 134 3.32 10.63 -17.58
CA SER A 134 4.50 11.44 -17.84
C SER A 134 4.54 11.78 -19.32
N SER A 135 4.88 13.03 -19.66
CA SER A 135 5.29 13.40 -21.02
C SER A 135 6.49 12.55 -21.47
N SER A 136 6.75 12.45 -22.78
CA SER A 136 8.00 11.83 -23.25
C SER A 136 9.23 12.57 -22.70
N PRO A 137 10.29 11.85 -22.28
CA PRO A 137 11.51 12.48 -21.79
C PRO A 137 12.16 13.36 -22.88
N SER A 138 12.70 14.49 -22.45
CA SER A 138 13.29 15.53 -23.30
C SER A 138 14.71 15.84 -22.81
N PRO A 139 15.64 16.31 -23.66
CA PRO A 139 16.95 16.78 -23.22
C PRO A 139 16.89 17.87 -22.12
N LEU A 140 15.79 18.63 -22.07
CA LEU A 140 15.53 19.66 -21.06
C LEU A 140 14.82 19.13 -19.80
N ASN A 141 14.19 17.95 -19.87
CA ASN A 141 13.55 17.28 -18.74
C ASN A 141 13.66 15.76 -18.94
N PRO A 142 14.74 15.12 -18.46
CA PRO A 142 14.99 13.69 -18.70
C PRO A 142 14.08 12.79 -17.86
N ASN A 143 13.51 13.29 -16.75
CA ASN A 143 12.67 12.53 -15.82
C ASN A 143 11.31 13.24 -15.61
N PRO A 144 10.46 13.33 -16.65
CA PRO A 144 9.19 14.04 -16.57
C PRO A 144 8.24 13.39 -15.56
N THR A 145 7.85 14.16 -14.54
CA THR A 145 6.79 13.80 -13.59
C THR A 145 5.42 14.14 -14.17
N SER A 146 4.41 13.32 -13.84
CA SER A 146 3.02 13.64 -14.13
C SER A 146 2.55 14.83 -13.29
N LEU A 147 2.00 15.85 -13.94
CA LEU A 147 1.35 16.99 -13.31
C LEU A 147 0.11 16.56 -12.53
N ASN A 148 -0.64 15.56 -13.02
CA ASN A 148 -1.79 15.01 -12.28
C ASN A 148 -1.36 14.38 -10.94
N ILE A 149 -0.25 13.63 -10.91
CA ILE A 149 0.28 13.09 -9.64
C ILE A 149 0.73 14.21 -8.72
N SER A 150 1.53 15.16 -9.21
CA SER A 150 1.98 16.29 -8.38
C SER A 150 0.80 17.15 -7.89
N PHE A 151 -0.28 17.27 -8.66
CA PHE A 151 -1.52 17.88 -8.20
C PHE A 151 -2.15 17.09 -7.05
N LEU A 152 -2.31 15.76 -7.18
CA LEU A 152 -2.91 14.91 -6.15
C LEU A 152 -2.06 14.84 -4.87
N GLU A 153 -0.73 14.77 -4.98
CA GLU A 153 0.20 14.84 -3.84
C GLU A 153 0.06 16.15 -3.08
N ASN A 154 0.07 17.29 -3.79
CA ASN A 154 -0.11 18.60 -3.17
C ASN A 154 -1.50 18.75 -2.55
N LEU A 155 -2.54 18.24 -3.21
CA LEU A 155 -3.93 18.27 -2.74
C LEU A 155 -4.11 17.52 -1.43
N LEU A 156 -3.54 16.30 -1.34
CA LEU A 156 -3.67 15.39 -0.20
C LEU A 156 -2.50 15.52 0.80
N SER A 157 -1.66 16.55 0.68
CA SER A 157 -0.48 16.75 1.53
C SER A 157 -0.79 17.12 2.98
N ASN A 158 -1.90 17.83 3.23
CA ASN A 158 -2.20 18.40 4.55
C ASN A 158 -3.01 17.44 5.44
N PRO A 159 -2.70 17.33 6.76
CA PRO A 159 -3.39 16.40 7.65
C PRO A 159 -4.92 16.58 7.76
N PRO A 160 -5.50 17.80 7.75
CA PRO A 160 -6.95 17.98 7.71
C PRO A 160 -7.59 17.34 6.48
N THR A 161 -6.99 17.48 5.30
CA THR A 161 -7.48 16.84 4.06
C THR A 161 -7.32 15.33 4.10
N GLN A 162 -6.17 14.81 4.56
CA GLN A 162 -5.99 13.37 4.76
C GLN A 162 -7.08 12.82 5.71
N PHE A 163 -7.33 13.51 6.82
CA PHE A 163 -8.42 13.12 7.71
C PHE A 163 -9.78 13.11 7.00
N ARG A 164 -10.16 14.19 6.31
CA ARG A 164 -11.49 14.35 5.68
C ARG A 164 -11.74 13.46 4.45
N ILE A 165 -10.71 13.16 3.66
CA ILE A 165 -10.83 12.51 2.35
C ILE A 165 -10.31 11.06 2.35
N ILE A 166 -9.43 10.69 3.28
CA ILE A 166 -8.89 9.33 3.38
C ILE A 166 -9.50 8.60 4.57
N HIS A 167 -9.48 9.20 5.77
CA HIS A 167 -9.84 8.50 7.01
C HIS A 167 -11.32 8.59 7.41
N PHE A 168 -11.98 9.73 7.16
CA PHE A 168 -13.25 10.08 7.80
C PHE A 168 -14.40 9.10 7.52
N ALA A 169 -14.49 8.56 6.29
CA ALA A 169 -15.53 7.61 5.93
C ALA A 169 -15.39 6.27 6.69
N GLY A 170 -14.16 5.76 6.84
CA GLY A 170 -13.91 4.49 7.53
C GLY A 170 -14.03 4.56 9.05
N LEU A 171 -13.78 5.74 9.64
CA LEU A 171 -13.54 5.96 11.08
C LEU A 171 -14.57 5.30 12.01
N ASN A 172 -15.87 5.44 11.72
CA ASN A 172 -16.92 4.91 12.59
C ASN A 172 -16.96 3.36 12.61
N HIS A 173 -16.47 2.72 11.55
CA HIS A 173 -16.60 1.27 11.31
C HIS A 173 -15.37 0.47 11.72
N GLN A 174 -14.25 1.16 12.01
CA GLN A 174 -12.97 0.56 12.43
C GLN A 174 -13.02 -0.18 13.77
N HIS A 175 -14.02 0.09 14.61
CA HIS A 175 -14.21 -0.56 15.92
C HIS A 175 -14.51 -2.06 15.85
N ASN A 176 -15.01 -2.56 14.71
CA ASN A 176 -15.34 -3.97 14.54
C ASN A 176 -14.33 -4.62 13.58
N PRO A 177 -13.44 -5.51 14.03
CA PRO A 177 -12.45 -6.13 13.15
C PRO A 177 -13.07 -7.06 12.09
N ILE A 178 -14.33 -7.50 12.26
CA ILE A 178 -14.99 -8.45 11.37
C ILE A 178 -15.77 -7.69 10.29
N TYR A 179 -15.33 -7.77 9.02
CA TYR A 179 -15.93 -7.01 7.91
C TYR A 179 -17.39 -7.37 7.65
N ALA A 180 -17.73 -8.66 7.74
CA ALA A 180 -19.09 -9.16 7.57
C ALA A 180 -20.11 -8.55 8.55
N HIS A 181 -19.63 -8.01 9.68
CA HIS A 181 -20.46 -7.40 10.73
C HIS A 181 -20.45 -5.85 10.67
N ARG A 182 -19.77 -5.23 9.69
CA ARG A 182 -19.76 -3.77 9.52
C ARG A 182 -20.98 -3.33 8.70
N ALA A 183 -21.74 -2.36 9.22
CA ALA A 183 -22.83 -1.72 8.48
C ALA A 183 -22.36 -1.08 7.15
N SER A 184 -21.07 -0.76 7.04
CA SER A 184 -20.44 -0.20 5.83
C SER A 184 -19.93 -1.24 4.82
N LEU A 185 -20.20 -2.54 4.99
CA LEU A 185 -19.72 -3.60 4.08
C LEU A 185 -20.04 -3.32 2.60
N TYR A 186 -21.19 -2.72 2.33
CA TYR A 186 -21.67 -2.34 1.00
C TYR A 186 -21.71 -0.82 0.76
N ASP A 187 -21.08 -0.02 1.63
CA ASP A 187 -21.08 1.43 1.51
C ASP A 187 -20.06 1.89 0.43
N PRO A 188 -20.51 2.46 -0.70
CA PRO A 188 -19.62 2.88 -1.78
C PRO A 188 -18.69 4.03 -1.36
N LEU A 189 -19.08 4.86 -0.39
CA LEU A 189 -18.24 5.95 0.12
C LEU A 189 -17.07 5.39 0.93
N VAL A 190 -17.33 4.41 1.78
CA VAL A 190 -16.28 3.74 2.58
C VAL A 190 -15.37 2.91 1.67
N ALA A 191 -15.92 2.23 0.67
CA ALA A 191 -15.13 1.51 -0.33
C ALA A 191 -14.24 2.46 -1.17
N ALA A 192 -14.76 3.61 -1.62
CA ALA A 192 -13.99 4.60 -2.37
C ALA A 192 -12.88 5.24 -1.52
N ALA A 193 -13.14 5.56 -0.26
CA ALA A 193 -12.14 6.08 0.67
C ALA A 193 -11.02 5.07 0.92
N ALA A 194 -11.35 3.80 1.20
CA ALA A 194 -10.38 2.75 1.42
C ALA A 194 -9.58 2.40 0.14
N LYS A 195 -10.20 2.47 -1.04
CA LYS A 195 -9.51 2.36 -2.33
C LYS A 195 -8.50 3.49 -2.51
N LEU A 196 -8.91 4.74 -2.24
CA LEU A 196 -8.01 5.89 -2.28
C LEU A 196 -6.89 5.76 -1.26
N HIS A 197 -7.14 5.27 -0.04
CA HIS A 197 -6.12 5.07 0.99
C HIS A 197 -5.09 4.04 0.55
N THR A 198 -5.53 2.88 0.05
CA THR A 198 -4.65 1.83 -0.48
C THR A 198 -3.74 2.38 -1.60
N ILE A 199 -4.31 3.20 -2.50
CA ILE A 199 -3.61 3.85 -3.61
C ILE A 199 -2.70 5.01 -3.15
N TYR A 200 -3.06 5.74 -2.10
CA TYR A 200 -2.28 6.85 -1.55
C TYR A 200 -1.09 6.35 -0.73
N GLY A 201 -1.25 5.21 -0.05
CA GLY A 201 -0.29 4.65 0.88
C GLY A 201 -0.42 5.28 2.28
N LEU A 202 0.65 5.19 3.06
CA LEU A 202 0.66 5.71 4.44
C LEU A 202 0.51 7.23 4.49
N THR A 203 -0.43 7.70 5.30
CA THR A 203 -0.57 9.10 5.73
C THR A 203 0.23 9.33 7.04
N SER A 204 0.37 10.60 7.46
CA SER A 204 0.94 10.89 8.79
C SER A 204 0.07 10.32 9.92
N LEU A 205 -1.25 10.26 9.72
CA LEU A 205 -2.19 9.68 10.69
C LEU A 205 -2.01 8.17 10.90
N ASP A 206 -1.44 7.44 9.93
CA ASP A 206 -1.12 6.02 10.08
C ASP A 206 0.20 5.81 10.83
N ILE A 207 1.18 6.68 10.57
CA ILE A 207 2.52 6.61 11.14
C ILE A 207 2.52 7.07 12.61
N ASP A 208 1.82 8.17 12.91
CA ASP A 208 1.88 8.84 14.21
C ASP A 208 0.91 8.25 15.25
N ARG A 209 0.00 7.34 14.85
CA ARG A 209 -1.05 6.80 15.74
C ARG A 209 -0.97 5.27 15.87
N PRO A 210 -0.47 4.74 16.99
CA PRO A 210 -0.41 3.29 17.24
C PRO A 210 -1.75 2.56 17.08
N ARG A 211 -2.87 3.20 17.45
CA ARG A 211 -4.23 2.63 17.30
C ARG A 211 -4.56 2.27 15.85
N THR A 212 -4.13 3.07 14.87
CA THR A 212 -4.38 2.81 13.45
C THR A 212 -3.75 1.48 13.01
N ARG A 213 -2.52 1.21 13.45
CA ARG A 213 -1.84 -0.09 13.26
C ARG A 213 -2.58 -1.23 13.97
N GLY A 214 -3.06 -1.00 15.20
CA GLY A 214 -3.85 -1.98 15.95
C GLY A 214 -5.12 -2.41 15.21
N ILE A 215 -5.94 -1.45 14.76
CA ILE A 215 -7.16 -1.68 13.96
C ILE A 215 -6.86 -2.51 12.71
N ALA A 216 -5.82 -2.12 11.97
CA ALA A 216 -5.44 -2.78 10.72
C ALA A 216 -5.01 -4.24 10.98
N ARG A 217 -4.25 -4.49 12.06
CA ARG A 217 -3.86 -5.83 12.51
C ARG A 217 -5.03 -6.66 12.99
N GLU A 218 -5.88 -6.12 13.85
CA GLU A 218 -7.08 -6.79 14.38
C GLU A 218 -8.00 -7.25 13.24
N SER A 219 -8.14 -6.43 12.20
CA SER A 219 -8.90 -6.78 10.99
C SER A 219 -8.16 -7.80 10.11
N SER A 220 -6.84 -7.69 9.97
CA SER A 220 -6.02 -8.58 9.12
C SER A 220 -5.83 -9.98 9.71
N TYR A 221 -5.74 -10.11 11.02
CA TYR A 221 -5.47 -11.37 11.74
C TYR A 221 -6.72 -12.02 12.35
N SER A 222 -7.91 -11.44 12.17
CA SER A 222 -9.15 -12.12 12.54
C SER A 222 -9.47 -13.21 11.51
N ILE A 223 -9.31 -14.48 11.91
CA ILE A 223 -9.58 -15.65 11.06
C ILE A 223 -11.03 -15.66 10.56
N ARG A 224 -11.96 -15.01 11.30
CA ARG A 224 -13.37 -14.83 10.94
C ARG A 224 -13.59 -14.03 9.63
N ASN A 225 -12.58 -13.32 9.15
CA ASN A 225 -12.59 -12.61 7.86
C ASN A 225 -12.15 -13.49 6.66
N TYR A 226 -11.86 -14.77 6.85
CA TYR A 226 -11.36 -15.67 5.80
C TYR A 226 -12.21 -16.94 5.76
N LYS A 227 -13.16 -16.97 4.82
CA LYS A 227 -14.22 -17.99 4.71
C LYS A 227 -14.39 -18.46 3.26
N PRO A 228 -15.07 -19.60 3.02
CA PRO A 228 -15.43 -20.03 1.67
C PRO A 228 -16.16 -18.95 0.86
N ASN A 229 -17.12 -18.26 1.48
CA ASN A 229 -18.01 -17.31 0.80
C ASN A 229 -17.34 -15.96 0.42
N ASN A 230 -16.16 -15.65 0.97
CA ASN A 230 -15.28 -14.58 0.48
C ASN A 230 -13.94 -15.11 -0.07
N PHE A 231 -13.91 -16.38 -0.49
CA PHE A 231 -12.77 -17.03 -1.13
C PHE A 231 -11.47 -17.04 -0.30
N TYR A 232 -11.54 -16.82 1.02
CA TYR A 232 -10.38 -16.63 1.91
C TYR A 232 -9.49 -15.43 1.54
N GLY A 233 -10.07 -14.40 0.90
CA GLY A 233 -9.35 -13.20 0.46
C GLY A 233 -10.06 -11.89 0.83
N PRO A 234 -9.51 -10.74 0.40
CA PRO A 234 -10.08 -9.41 0.64
C PRO A 234 -11.28 -9.12 -0.27
N PHE A 235 -12.27 -10.00 -0.23
CA PHE A 235 -13.49 -9.93 -1.03
C PHE A 235 -14.72 -9.71 -0.14
N ILE A 236 -15.77 -9.13 -0.73
CA ILE A 236 -17.07 -9.02 -0.07
C ILE A 236 -17.64 -10.44 0.06
N PRO A 237 -18.07 -10.89 1.26
CA PRO A 237 -18.70 -12.19 1.43
C PRO A 237 -19.97 -12.30 0.59
N ASN A 238 -20.05 -13.38 -0.19
CA ASN A 238 -21.29 -13.76 -0.83
C ASN A 238 -22.30 -14.27 0.20
N PRO A 239 -23.62 -14.14 -0.05
CA PRO A 239 -24.62 -14.81 0.77
C PRO A 239 -24.38 -16.33 0.74
N ASP A 240 -24.65 -16.99 1.86
CA ASP A 240 -24.60 -18.44 1.92
C ASP A 240 -25.78 -19.02 1.09
N PRO A 241 -25.58 -20.14 0.36
CA PRO A 241 -26.60 -20.66 -0.55
C PRO A 241 -27.82 -21.22 0.20
N ASP A 242 -28.92 -20.47 0.16
CA ASP A 242 -30.23 -20.89 0.68
C ASP A 242 -30.81 -22.12 -0.09
N PRO A 243 -30.94 -23.30 0.54
CA PRO A 243 -31.38 -24.51 -0.15
C PRO A 243 -32.83 -24.46 -0.67
N ASP A 244 -33.66 -23.53 -0.16
CA ASP A 244 -35.07 -23.40 -0.54
C ASP A 244 -35.29 -22.48 -1.75
N VAL A 245 -34.24 -21.77 -2.22
CA VAL A 245 -34.30 -20.86 -3.38
C VAL A 245 -33.56 -21.47 -4.58
N PRO A 246 -34.27 -22.00 -5.60
CA PRO A 246 -33.65 -22.43 -6.85
C PRO A 246 -33.11 -21.23 -7.66
N ASP A 247 -32.13 -21.51 -8.53
CA ASP A 247 -31.52 -20.54 -9.46
C ASP A 247 -30.94 -19.28 -8.79
N GLN A 248 -30.15 -19.48 -7.73
CA GLN A 248 -29.46 -18.39 -7.03
C GLN A 248 -28.48 -17.63 -7.93
N PRO A 249 -28.26 -16.33 -7.67
CA PRO A 249 -27.22 -15.58 -8.36
C PRO A 249 -25.84 -16.21 -8.10
N GLU A 250 -25.10 -16.44 -9.18
CA GLU A 250 -23.70 -16.87 -9.15
C GLU A 250 -22.88 -16.01 -8.17
N PRO A 251 -22.00 -16.61 -7.35
CA PRO A 251 -21.20 -15.86 -6.39
C PRO A 251 -20.39 -14.78 -7.10
N THR A 252 -20.42 -13.58 -6.55
CA THR A 252 -19.73 -12.42 -7.08
C THR A 252 -18.37 -12.25 -6.43
N CYS A 253 -17.31 -12.17 -7.24
CA CYS A 253 -16.00 -11.75 -6.76
C CYS A 253 -15.93 -10.23 -6.82
N ARG A 254 -16.32 -9.57 -5.72
CA ARG A 254 -16.18 -8.13 -5.50
C ARG A 254 -15.15 -7.83 -4.41
N VAL A 255 -14.38 -6.75 -4.56
CA VAL A 255 -13.27 -6.38 -3.65
C VAL A 255 -13.79 -5.68 -2.40
N SER A 256 -13.39 -6.18 -1.23
CA SER A 256 -13.56 -5.48 0.04
C SER A 256 -12.39 -4.51 0.22
N TRP A 257 -12.52 -3.30 -0.32
CA TRP A 257 -11.49 -2.27 -0.20
C TRP A 257 -11.08 -1.95 1.24
N PRO A 258 -11.99 -1.90 2.24
CA PRO A 258 -11.60 -1.73 3.65
C PRO A 258 -10.79 -2.90 4.23
N HIS A 259 -10.86 -4.10 3.64
CA HIS A 259 -10.00 -5.24 3.99
C HIS A 259 -8.64 -5.12 3.31
N LEU A 260 -8.63 -4.77 2.02
CA LEU A 260 -7.40 -4.50 1.27
C LEU A 260 -6.58 -3.35 1.86
N GLU A 261 -7.25 -2.29 2.32
CA GLU A 261 -6.68 -1.16 3.05
C GLU A 261 -5.95 -1.64 4.31
N ALA A 262 -6.62 -2.39 5.19
CA ALA A 262 -6.01 -2.89 6.42
C ALA A 262 -4.77 -3.77 6.15
N LEU A 263 -4.84 -4.67 5.16
CA LEU A 263 -3.70 -5.49 4.73
C LEU A 263 -2.54 -4.61 4.23
N SER A 264 -2.85 -3.56 3.44
CA SER A 264 -1.86 -2.62 2.93
C SER A 264 -1.22 -1.77 4.03
N LEU A 265 -1.98 -1.36 5.05
CA LEU A 265 -1.48 -0.60 6.21
C LEU A 265 -0.52 -1.45 7.05
N VAL A 266 -0.84 -2.73 7.30
CA VAL A 266 0.03 -3.63 8.06
C VAL A 266 1.38 -3.81 7.35
N VAL A 267 1.37 -4.18 6.06
CA VAL A 267 2.62 -4.35 5.30
C VAL A 267 3.36 -3.03 5.12
N GLY A 268 2.64 -1.95 4.79
CA GLY A 268 3.20 -0.62 4.58
C GLY A 268 3.94 -0.12 5.83
N LEU A 269 3.32 -0.22 7.01
CA LEU A 269 3.95 0.18 8.27
C LEU A 269 5.19 -0.68 8.59
N HIS A 270 5.16 -1.98 8.29
CA HIS A 270 6.35 -2.84 8.47
C HIS A 270 7.54 -2.44 7.59
N LEU A 271 7.28 -2.13 6.32
CA LEU A 271 8.31 -1.68 5.39
C LEU A 271 8.79 -0.26 5.69
N TYR A 272 7.91 0.61 6.19
CA TYR A 272 8.25 1.96 6.65
C TYR A 272 9.18 1.93 7.86
N MET A 273 8.84 1.14 8.89
CA MET A 273 9.69 1.04 10.09
C MET A 273 11.07 0.46 9.77
N LEU A 274 11.14 -0.59 8.94
CA LEU A 274 12.42 -1.15 8.44
C LEU A 274 13.30 -0.10 7.75
N ARG A 275 12.70 0.72 6.88
CA ARG A 275 13.42 1.80 6.19
C ARG A 275 13.93 2.85 7.19
N ARG A 276 13.08 3.27 8.12
CA ARG A 276 13.41 4.26 9.15
C ARG A 276 14.51 3.78 10.09
N GLU A 277 14.37 2.58 10.66
CA GLU A 277 15.38 1.95 11.54
C GLU A 277 16.75 1.89 10.86
N THR A 278 16.79 1.56 9.56
CA THR A 278 18.03 1.55 8.79
C THR A 278 18.58 2.96 8.55
N GLN A 279 17.73 3.96 8.28
CA GLN A 279 18.14 5.35 8.14
C GLN A 279 18.70 5.90 9.44
N ASP A 280 18.06 5.64 10.59
CA ASP A 280 18.51 6.05 11.92
C ASP A 280 19.88 5.42 12.25
N ILE A 281 20.09 4.14 11.93
CA ILE A 281 21.38 3.44 12.08
C ILE A 281 22.48 4.04 11.17
N LEU A 282 22.14 4.42 9.93
CA LEU A 282 23.10 5.02 9.00
C LEU A 282 23.45 6.47 9.37
N ALA A 283 22.50 7.23 9.92
CA ALA A 283 22.75 8.56 10.48
C ALA A 283 23.70 8.48 11.68
N ALA A 284 23.40 7.63 12.68
CA ALA A 284 24.26 7.46 13.84
C ALA A 284 25.70 7.05 13.47
N ALA A 285 25.86 6.11 12.52
CA ALA A 285 27.19 5.71 12.04
C ALA A 285 27.93 6.82 11.28
N LYS A 286 27.21 7.76 10.66
CA LYS A 286 27.80 8.94 10.01
C LYS A 286 28.23 9.98 11.05
N ASP A 287 27.41 10.22 12.07
CA ASP A 287 27.73 11.13 13.17
C ASP A 287 28.97 10.64 13.97
N GLU A 288 29.09 9.32 14.18
CA GLU A 288 30.28 8.69 14.78
C GLU A 288 31.55 8.88 13.91
N GLN A 289 31.44 8.77 12.58
CA GLN A 289 32.57 9.00 11.67
C GLN A 289 32.97 10.48 11.61
N GLU A 290 32.00 11.41 11.54
CA GLU A 290 32.28 12.86 11.53
C GLU A 290 32.92 13.31 12.85
N ALA A 291 32.57 12.70 13.99
CA ALA A 291 33.28 12.91 15.25
C ALA A 291 34.73 12.40 15.20
N ALA A 292 34.96 11.17 14.73
CA ALA A 292 36.29 10.58 14.64
C ALA A 292 37.24 11.29 13.65
N ASP A 293 36.70 11.87 12.58
CA ASP A 293 37.45 12.67 11.61
C ASP A 293 37.82 14.04 12.21
N ASN A 294 36.93 14.66 12.99
CA ASN A 294 37.22 15.91 13.71
C ASN A 294 38.29 15.72 14.79
N ASP A 295 38.21 14.64 15.59
CA ASP A 295 39.24 14.31 16.59
C ASP A 295 40.63 14.11 15.95
N GLN A 296 40.70 13.52 14.75
CA GLN A 296 41.95 13.39 13.99
C GLN A 296 42.47 14.73 13.45
N ILE A 297 41.58 15.63 13.02
CA ILE A 297 41.96 16.98 12.59
C ILE A 297 42.48 17.80 13.79
N GLU A 298 41.86 17.71 14.96
CA GLU A 298 42.36 18.35 16.18
C GLU A 298 43.70 17.75 16.64
N ALA A 299 43.89 16.43 16.55
CA ALA A 299 45.16 15.79 16.85
C ALA A 299 46.29 16.26 15.91
N ALA A 300 46.04 16.29 14.59
CA ALA A 300 47.01 16.77 13.61
C ALA A 300 47.33 18.27 13.76
N ALA A 301 46.35 19.10 14.10
CA ALA A 301 46.54 20.53 14.34
C ALA A 301 47.34 20.84 15.62
N ASN A 302 47.36 19.90 16.59
CA ASN A 302 48.19 20.00 17.79
C ASN A 302 49.64 19.53 17.54
N ASP A 303 49.86 18.51 16.70
CA ASP A 303 51.21 18.04 16.33
C ASP A 303 51.99 19.09 15.50
N GLU A 304 51.33 19.94 14.71
CA GLU A 304 51.99 21.04 13.97
C GLU A 304 52.40 22.24 14.86
N GLN A 305 52.14 22.22 16.18
CA GLN A 305 52.45 23.34 17.09
C GLN A 305 53.69 23.16 17.99
N GLU A 306 54.52 22.13 17.83
CA GLU A 306 55.81 22.05 18.53
C GLU A 306 56.89 22.97 17.91
N PRO A 307 57.40 24.00 18.63
CA PRO A 307 58.57 24.76 18.20
C PRO A 307 59.87 24.00 18.54
N PRO A 308 60.97 24.19 17.78
CA PRO A 308 62.22 23.50 18.04
C PRO A 308 62.84 23.90 19.39
N ASN A 309 63.23 22.90 20.18
CA ASN A 309 63.80 23.04 21.52
C ASN A 309 64.96 24.06 21.60
N ILE A 310 64.76 25.11 22.41
CA ILE A 310 65.84 25.99 22.89
C ILE A 310 66.02 25.76 24.38
N LEU A 311 67.18 25.23 24.78
CA LEU A 311 67.56 25.09 26.19
C LEU A 311 67.73 26.47 26.85
N VAL A 312 67.06 26.70 27.97
CA VAL A 312 67.47 27.71 28.97
C VAL A 312 67.42 27.10 30.37
N ASN A 313 68.43 27.45 31.17
CA ASN A 313 68.78 26.87 32.46
C ASN A 313 67.72 27.18 33.57
N PRO A 314 67.53 26.32 34.57
CA PRO A 314 66.60 26.56 35.66
C PRO A 314 67.26 27.33 36.81
N ASP A 315 66.64 28.41 37.30
CA ASP A 315 66.79 28.81 38.70
C ASP A 315 65.70 29.80 39.14
N ILE A 316 65.53 29.93 40.47
CA ILE A 316 64.64 30.85 41.21
C ILE A 316 63.17 30.36 41.41
N GLN A 317 62.92 29.85 42.62
CA GLN A 317 61.59 29.71 43.24
C GLN A 317 61.20 31.02 44.02
N PRO A 318 60.20 31.05 44.92
CA PRO A 318 58.84 31.52 44.59
C PRO A 318 58.38 32.69 45.49
N GLN A 319 57.23 33.31 45.18
CA GLN A 319 56.36 33.82 46.27
C GLN A 319 54.90 34.05 45.83
N ARG A 320 53.97 33.64 46.70
CA ARG A 320 52.51 33.81 46.56
C ARG A 320 52.09 35.21 46.99
N HIS A 321 50.98 35.72 46.44
CA HIS A 321 50.00 36.52 47.19
C HIS A 321 48.59 36.13 46.75
N ASN A 322 47.74 35.72 47.69
CA ASN A 322 46.33 35.40 47.46
C ASN A 322 45.46 36.64 47.68
N ILE A 323 44.47 36.87 46.80
CA ILE A 323 43.26 37.64 47.10
C ILE A 323 42.06 36.86 46.55
N HIS A 324 41.06 36.63 47.40
CA HIS A 324 39.74 36.03 47.11
C HIS A 324 38.67 37.09 47.48
N PRO A 325 37.43 37.09 46.91
CA PRO A 325 36.53 35.93 46.86
C PRO A 325 35.68 35.74 45.58
N ALA A 326 34.82 34.70 45.60
CA ALA A 326 33.95 34.18 44.53
C ALA A 326 32.50 34.77 44.62
N PRO A 327 31.42 34.16 44.08
CA PRO A 327 31.25 33.09 43.06
C PRO A 327 30.19 33.41 41.96
N PHE A 328 29.92 32.48 41.00
CA PHE A 328 28.54 32.04 40.66
C PHE A 328 28.47 30.83 39.67
N ALA A 329 27.80 29.76 40.14
CA ALA A 329 27.01 28.72 39.45
C ALA A 329 27.39 28.09 38.08
N MET A 330 27.83 26.82 38.11
CA MET A 330 27.10 25.60 37.65
C MET A 330 28.09 24.48 37.25
N PRO A 331 27.83 23.22 37.66
CA PRO A 331 28.00 22.11 36.69
C PRO A 331 26.99 20.95 36.79
N ASN A 332 26.92 20.26 35.65
CA ASN A 332 26.30 18.97 35.32
C ASN A 332 26.38 17.84 36.35
N LEU A 333 25.44 16.88 36.25
CA LEU A 333 25.59 15.39 36.28
C LEU A 333 24.17 14.79 36.17
N ILE A 334 23.77 14.08 35.11
CA ILE A 334 24.11 12.68 34.76
C ILE A 334 23.99 11.72 35.96
N LEU A 335 22.88 10.96 36.09
CA LEU A 335 22.87 9.49 35.86
C LEU A 335 21.48 8.83 36.03
N ARG A 336 21.34 7.69 35.35
CA ARG A 336 20.28 6.66 35.37
C ARG A 336 19.67 6.36 36.76
N HIS A 337 18.38 6.02 36.80
CA HIS A 337 17.80 4.89 37.58
C HIS A 337 16.49 4.44 36.88
N ARG A 338 16.33 3.19 36.45
CA ARG A 338 15.89 2.01 37.23
C ARG A 338 14.55 2.25 37.94
N ARG A 339 13.44 1.78 37.33
CA ARG A 339 12.08 1.92 37.85
C ARG A 339 11.72 0.70 38.72
N ALA A 340 11.38 0.94 39.98
CA ALA A 340 10.84 -0.07 40.88
C ALA A 340 9.31 -0.01 40.93
N GLN A 341 8.67 -1.11 41.32
CA GLN A 341 7.24 -1.20 41.63
C GLN A 341 6.90 -0.39 42.89
N LEU A 342 5.64 0.05 43.01
CA LEU A 342 4.95 0.30 44.29
C LEU A 342 3.43 0.48 44.03
N ASP A 343 2.60 -0.35 44.66
CA ASP A 343 1.18 -0.07 44.94
C ASP A 343 1.06 0.96 46.10
N PRO A 344 -0.12 1.57 46.31
CA PRO A 344 -0.92 1.11 47.46
C PRO A 344 -2.46 1.22 47.34
N ASN A 345 -3.15 0.23 47.92
CA ASN A 345 -4.39 0.26 48.74
C ASN A 345 -5.58 1.17 48.34
N GLN A 346 -6.74 0.59 48.01
CA GLN A 346 -7.80 0.05 48.89
C GLN A 346 -8.68 1.09 49.62
N THR A 347 -10.00 1.02 49.35
CA THR A 347 -11.07 1.18 50.35
C THR A 347 -12.22 0.21 50.04
N ASN A 348 -12.80 -0.40 51.07
CA ASN A 348 -13.82 -1.45 50.99
C ASN A 348 -15.24 -0.89 50.74
N ASN A 349 -16.15 -1.78 50.33
CA ASN A 349 -17.40 -2.03 51.07
C ASN A 349 -18.01 -3.40 50.70
N ASP A 350 -18.50 -4.11 51.71
CA ASP A 350 -19.02 -5.49 51.63
C ASP A 350 -20.50 -5.56 51.17
N GLN A 351 -20.91 -6.69 50.55
CA GLN A 351 -22.08 -7.51 50.98
C GLN A 351 -22.38 -8.69 50.02
N GLU A 352 -22.20 -9.93 50.51
CA GLU A 352 -22.93 -11.15 50.13
C GLU A 352 -24.34 -11.17 50.81
N PRO A 353 -25.30 -12.11 50.59
CA PRO A 353 -25.20 -13.52 50.10
C PRO A 353 -26.43 -13.96 49.20
N PRO A 354 -26.95 -15.22 49.16
CA PRO A 354 -26.37 -16.57 49.30
C PRO A 354 -26.66 -17.53 48.09
N ASN A 355 -26.14 -18.75 48.20
CA ASN A 355 -26.20 -19.89 47.27
C ASN A 355 -27.50 -20.73 47.35
N ILE A 356 -27.97 -21.36 46.24
CA ILE A 356 -28.95 -22.48 46.22
C ILE A 356 -28.59 -23.48 45.09
N MET A 357 -28.58 -24.78 45.42
CA MET A 357 -28.32 -25.90 44.48
C MET A 357 -29.62 -26.53 43.93
N ALA A 358 -29.57 -27.12 42.73
CA ALA A 358 -30.24 -28.41 42.41
C ALA A 358 -29.75 -29.02 41.06
N ASN A 359 -29.80 -30.36 40.96
CA ASN A 359 -29.33 -31.23 39.87
C ASN A 359 -30.30 -31.35 38.66
N VAL A 360 -29.92 -32.26 37.72
CA VAL A 360 -30.70 -33.08 36.75
C VAL A 360 -30.27 -32.82 35.28
N ASP A 361 -29.80 -33.78 34.48
CA ASP A 361 -29.44 -35.21 34.69
C ASP A 361 -28.39 -35.70 33.64
N GLU A 362 -28.05 -37.00 33.61
CA GLU A 362 -26.94 -37.62 32.85
C GLU A 362 -27.32 -38.35 31.52
N LEU A 363 -26.40 -38.29 30.53
CA LEU A 363 -25.99 -39.36 29.56
C LEU A 363 -26.99 -39.86 28.46
N PRO A 364 -26.54 -40.59 27.40
CA PRO A 364 -25.21 -41.21 27.18
C PRO A 364 -24.51 -40.98 25.81
N MET A 365 -23.24 -41.39 25.73
CA MET A 365 -22.51 -41.77 24.49
C MET A 365 -23.08 -43.11 23.95
N ASP A 366 -22.77 -43.66 22.77
CA ASP A 366 -21.57 -43.66 21.91
C ASP A 366 -22.00 -44.15 20.49
N PRO A 367 -21.17 -44.11 19.41
CA PRO A 367 -20.21 -45.22 19.23
C PRO A 367 -18.86 -44.85 18.60
N ALA A 368 -17.79 -45.30 19.25
CA ALA A 368 -16.46 -45.51 18.66
C ALA A 368 -16.39 -46.87 17.90
N PRO A 369 -15.23 -47.30 17.33
CA PRO A 369 -14.34 -46.58 16.42
C PRO A 369 -13.89 -47.44 15.20
N LEU A 370 -13.42 -46.79 14.13
CA LEU A 370 -12.37 -47.34 13.26
C LEU A 370 -11.34 -46.26 12.93
N GLY A 371 -10.41 -46.05 13.86
CA GLY A 371 -9.33 -45.09 13.70
C GLY A 371 -8.13 -45.68 12.98
N ILE A 372 -7.56 -44.89 12.07
CA ILE A 372 -6.10 -44.76 11.98
C ILE A 372 -5.82 -43.39 12.60
N PRO A 373 -5.19 -43.31 13.79
CA PRO A 373 -4.93 -42.02 14.41
C PRO A 373 -3.81 -41.32 13.66
N TYR A 374 -4.16 -40.28 12.91
CA TYR A 374 -3.19 -39.23 12.59
C TYR A 374 -2.73 -38.62 13.92
N PRO A 375 -1.42 -38.57 14.20
CA PRO A 375 -0.96 -37.83 15.37
C PRO A 375 -1.41 -36.39 15.25
N ILE A 376 -1.94 -35.83 16.34
CA ILE A 376 -2.03 -34.38 16.50
C ILE A 376 -0.58 -33.90 16.54
N LEU A 377 -0.04 -33.55 15.38
CA LEU A 377 1.20 -32.80 15.28
C LEU A 377 0.95 -31.49 16.02
N GLN A 378 1.59 -31.36 17.17
CA GLN A 378 1.72 -30.06 17.81
C GLN A 378 2.25 -29.10 16.75
N HIS A 379 1.58 -27.96 16.56
CA HIS A 379 2.11 -26.84 15.77
C HIS A 379 3.27 -26.16 16.55
N GLN A 380 4.27 -26.96 16.92
CA GLN A 380 5.62 -26.48 17.11
C GLN A 380 6.14 -26.01 15.76
N GLY A 381 6.99 -24.98 15.75
CA GLY A 381 7.72 -24.54 14.56
C GLY A 381 8.79 -25.54 14.14
N ALA A 382 8.38 -26.74 13.73
CA ALA A 382 9.26 -27.80 13.24
C ALA A 382 9.51 -27.65 11.73
N GLU A 383 10.00 -26.48 11.32
CA GLU A 383 10.93 -26.40 10.19
C GLU A 383 12.34 -26.27 10.79
N ASP A 384 12.99 -27.42 10.98
CA ASP A 384 14.38 -27.66 11.37
C ASP A 384 14.97 -26.94 12.60
N GLU A 385 15.28 -27.73 13.65
CA GLU A 385 16.19 -27.34 14.75
C GLU A 385 17.59 -26.89 14.29
N LEU A 386 17.94 -27.11 13.01
CA LEU A 386 19.15 -26.64 12.35
C LEU A 386 19.06 -25.18 11.85
N ASP A 387 17.86 -24.62 11.65
CA ASP A 387 17.72 -23.19 11.33
C ASP A 387 17.86 -22.33 12.61
N HIS A 388 17.61 -22.89 13.81
CA HIS A 388 17.86 -22.22 15.10
C HIS A 388 19.35 -22.04 15.47
N GLU A 389 20.28 -22.79 14.87
CA GLU A 389 21.72 -22.53 15.00
C GLU A 389 22.20 -21.33 14.14
N LEU A 390 21.36 -20.82 13.24
CA LEU A 390 21.67 -19.64 12.41
C LEU A 390 21.11 -18.31 12.97
N GLU A 391 20.21 -18.36 13.95
CA GLU A 391 19.58 -17.16 14.55
C GLU A 391 20.26 -16.68 15.85
N ASN A 392 21.16 -17.47 16.45
CA ASN A 392 21.80 -17.15 17.74
C ASN A 392 23.18 -16.45 17.64
N GLU A 393 23.61 -16.04 16.44
CA GLU A 393 24.81 -15.23 16.24
C GLU A 393 24.45 -13.72 16.25
N PRO A 394 24.97 -12.89 17.19
CA PRO A 394 24.61 -11.47 17.31
C PRO A 394 25.22 -10.57 16.20
N ALA A 395 25.59 -11.14 15.06
CA ALA A 395 26.45 -10.56 14.04
C ALA A 395 25.87 -10.65 12.61
N ARG A 396 24.63 -10.18 12.38
CA ARG A 396 24.12 -9.94 11.01
C ARG A 396 22.99 -8.90 10.90
N ARG A 397 23.27 -7.62 11.17
CA ARG A 397 22.43 -6.47 10.71
C ARG A 397 22.53 -6.20 9.18
N GLY A 398 22.93 -7.19 8.39
CA GLY A 398 23.16 -7.09 6.95
C GLY A 398 21.91 -7.20 6.06
N PRO A 399 21.02 -8.21 6.24
CA PRO A 399 19.89 -8.41 5.33
C PRO A 399 18.84 -7.29 5.46
N ASP A 400 18.50 -6.85 6.68
CA ASP A 400 17.57 -5.72 6.86
C ASP A 400 18.07 -4.44 6.19
N ARG A 401 19.38 -4.14 6.26
CA ARG A 401 19.98 -3.00 5.56
C ARG A 401 19.79 -3.07 4.04
N ILE A 402 19.81 -4.26 3.43
CA ILE A 402 19.53 -4.45 2.00
C ILE A 402 18.04 -4.25 1.73
N LEU A 403 17.17 -4.87 2.54
CA LEU A 403 15.71 -4.77 2.40
C LEU A 403 15.18 -3.34 2.55
N ALA A 404 15.78 -2.53 3.43
CA ALA A 404 15.42 -1.13 3.65
C ALA A 404 15.74 -0.22 2.43
N GLN A 405 16.79 -0.54 1.68
CA GLN A 405 17.20 0.19 0.47
C GLN A 405 16.30 -0.09 -0.73
N ILE A 406 15.47 -1.13 -0.68
CA ILE A 406 14.57 -1.49 -1.77
C ILE A 406 13.52 -0.38 -1.95
N PRO A 407 13.28 0.11 -3.18
CA PRO A 407 12.30 1.15 -3.47
C PRO A 407 10.88 0.55 -3.51
N TRP A 408 10.42 0.00 -2.39
CA TRP A 408 9.11 -0.62 -2.20
C TRP A 408 7.99 0.26 -2.79
N PRO A 409 7.28 -0.17 -3.87
CA PRO A 409 6.28 0.66 -4.54
C PRO A 409 5.13 1.08 -3.62
N ILE A 410 4.71 0.23 -2.69
CA ILE A 410 3.71 0.53 -1.64
C ILE A 410 4.12 1.72 -0.73
N LEU A 411 5.41 2.04 -0.59
CA LEU A 411 5.88 3.22 0.14
C LEU A 411 5.97 4.49 -0.72
N ASN A 412 5.79 4.37 -2.04
CA ASN A 412 5.61 5.46 -3.00
C ASN A 412 4.27 5.30 -3.73
N SER A 413 3.25 4.83 -2.97
CA SER A 413 2.01 4.22 -3.45
C SER A 413 1.36 4.99 -4.60
N LEU A 414 1.06 6.28 -4.41
CA LEU A 414 0.36 7.11 -5.39
C LEU A 414 1.13 7.28 -6.71
N ARG A 415 2.46 7.30 -6.67
CA ARG A 415 3.32 7.36 -7.87
C ARG A 415 3.35 6.02 -8.60
N SER A 416 3.21 4.91 -7.88
CA SER A 416 3.29 3.54 -8.39
C SER A 416 1.96 2.98 -8.89
N ALA A 417 0.84 3.39 -8.27
CA ALA A 417 -0.53 3.04 -8.65
C ALA A 417 -1.04 3.86 -9.85
N ARG A 418 -0.24 3.94 -10.94
CA ARG A 418 -0.63 4.60 -12.19
C ARG A 418 -1.10 3.55 -13.21
N PRO A 419 -2.42 3.36 -13.43
CA PRO A 419 -2.93 2.23 -14.22
C PRO A 419 -2.50 2.18 -15.69
N PHE A 420 -2.10 3.32 -16.29
CA PHE A 420 -1.86 3.38 -17.74
C PHE A 420 -0.52 3.99 -18.16
N SER A 421 0.32 4.43 -17.21
CA SER A 421 1.56 5.18 -17.51
C SER A 421 2.83 4.67 -16.80
N GLN A 422 2.73 3.57 -16.05
CA GLN A 422 3.89 2.81 -15.58
C GLN A 422 3.89 1.38 -16.13
N LEU A 423 3.55 1.23 -17.41
CA LEU A 423 3.67 -0.03 -18.11
C LEU A 423 5.11 -0.55 -17.96
N MET A 424 5.24 -1.77 -17.42
CA MET A 424 6.55 -2.30 -17.08
C MET A 424 7.29 -2.93 -18.26
N HIS A 425 6.65 -3.05 -19.44
CA HIS A 425 7.22 -3.70 -20.61
C HIS A 425 6.71 -3.03 -21.93
N PRO A 426 7.57 -2.77 -22.94
CA PRO A 426 7.20 -1.97 -24.12
C PRO A 426 6.13 -2.58 -25.03
N ALA A 427 5.99 -3.91 -25.08
CA ALA A 427 4.91 -4.54 -25.88
C ALA A 427 3.51 -4.11 -25.41
N TYR A 428 3.41 -3.45 -24.26
CA TYR A 428 2.16 -3.03 -23.64
C TYR A 428 1.72 -1.63 -24.06
N ASP A 429 2.48 -0.90 -24.88
CA ASP A 429 2.03 0.35 -25.51
C ASP A 429 0.88 0.11 -26.51
N HIS A 430 0.74 -1.14 -27.00
CA HIS A 430 -0.34 -1.58 -27.88
C HIS A 430 -1.48 -2.25 -27.10
N PRO A 431 -2.77 -2.08 -27.50
CA PRO A 431 -3.92 -2.74 -26.86
C PRO A 431 -3.71 -4.26 -26.63
N PRO A 432 -4.31 -4.84 -25.57
CA PRO A 432 -4.25 -6.29 -25.36
C PRO A 432 -4.78 -7.03 -26.59
N LEU A 433 -4.08 -8.10 -26.97
CA LEU A 433 -4.49 -8.96 -28.08
C LEU A 433 -5.67 -9.85 -27.65
N PRO A 434 -6.68 -10.06 -28.51
CA PRO A 434 -7.81 -10.93 -28.18
C PRO A 434 -7.37 -12.40 -28.09
N TRP A 435 -8.02 -13.14 -27.21
CA TRP A 435 -7.86 -14.60 -27.06
C TRP A 435 -9.17 -15.34 -27.36
N PRO A 436 -9.14 -16.50 -28.05
CA PRO A 436 -7.98 -17.15 -28.64
C PRO A 436 -7.38 -16.36 -29.82
N PRO A 437 -6.10 -16.59 -30.18
CA PRO A 437 -5.44 -15.88 -31.27
C PRO A 437 -6.17 -16.07 -32.60
N THR A 438 -6.52 -14.97 -33.28
CA THR A 438 -6.94 -15.04 -34.69
C THR A 438 -5.70 -15.27 -35.56
N ILE A 439 -5.53 -16.50 -36.08
CA ILE A 439 -4.37 -16.90 -36.89
C ILE A 439 -4.70 -16.79 -38.40
N PRO A 440 -4.30 -15.71 -39.10
CA PRO A 440 -4.38 -15.64 -40.56
C PRO A 440 -3.26 -16.49 -41.22
N GLY A 441 -3.48 -17.81 -41.28
CA GLY A 441 -2.72 -18.75 -42.12
C GLY A 441 -1.53 -19.47 -41.46
N SER A 442 -1.52 -20.80 -41.60
CA SER A 442 -0.48 -21.76 -41.19
C SER A 442 -0.21 -21.92 -39.67
N PRO A 443 -0.72 -22.99 -39.03
CA PRO A 443 -0.49 -23.29 -37.61
C PRO A 443 0.83 -24.05 -37.40
N THR A 444 1.98 -23.39 -37.59
CA THR A 444 3.31 -24.04 -37.55
C THR A 444 4.30 -23.48 -36.54
N ARG A 445 3.91 -22.48 -35.73
CA ARG A 445 4.72 -21.98 -34.61
C ARG A 445 3.89 -21.99 -33.32
N PRO A 446 4.47 -22.39 -32.17
CA PRO A 446 3.81 -22.24 -30.88
C PRO A 446 3.55 -20.75 -30.60
N VAL A 447 2.41 -20.46 -29.97
CA VAL A 447 2.03 -19.09 -29.61
C VAL A 447 2.90 -18.62 -28.44
N ASP A 448 3.52 -17.46 -28.58
CA ASP A 448 4.25 -16.81 -27.50
C ASP A 448 3.28 -16.16 -26.52
N LEU A 449 3.00 -16.86 -25.41
CA LEU A 449 2.03 -16.45 -24.39
C LEU A 449 2.37 -15.08 -23.76
N ASN A 450 3.64 -14.65 -23.77
CA ASN A 450 4.04 -13.36 -23.21
C ASN A 450 3.41 -12.16 -23.97
N GLN A 451 3.05 -12.33 -25.23
CA GLN A 451 2.35 -11.31 -26.03
C GLN A 451 0.89 -11.12 -25.58
N TYR A 452 0.33 -12.13 -24.92
CA TYR A 452 -1.05 -12.18 -24.42
C TYR A 452 -1.14 -12.03 -22.89
N ASP A 453 -0.01 -11.87 -22.20
CA ASP A 453 0.08 -11.64 -20.75
C ASP A 453 -0.44 -10.25 -20.37
N TRP A 454 -1.77 -10.06 -20.42
CA TRP A 454 -2.43 -8.79 -20.16
C TRP A 454 -2.22 -8.29 -18.73
N ALA A 455 -2.02 -9.18 -17.74
CA ALA A 455 -1.78 -8.77 -16.35
C ALA A 455 -0.30 -8.39 -16.07
N GLY A 456 0.64 -8.93 -16.86
CA GLY A 456 2.07 -8.75 -16.68
C GLY A 456 2.67 -9.73 -15.67
N VAL A 457 2.22 -10.99 -15.68
CA VAL A 457 2.63 -12.07 -14.79
C VAL A 457 4.09 -12.49 -14.95
N GLY A 458 4.54 -12.75 -16.18
CA GLY A 458 5.81 -13.43 -16.45
C GLY A 458 7.05 -12.61 -16.12
N GLY A 459 7.91 -13.06 -15.21
CA GLY A 459 9.13 -12.36 -14.78
C GLY A 459 9.44 -12.56 -13.28
N GLN A 460 10.40 -11.77 -12.76
CA GLN A 460 10.84 -11.86 -11.36
C GLN A 460 10.09 -10.87 -10.45
N TRP A 461 9.72 -11.33 -9.26
CA TRP A 461 8.98 -10.55 -8.25
C TRP A 461 9.61 -10.69 -6.87
N LEU A 462 9.47 -9.67 -6.04
CA LEU A 462 9.83 -9.71 -4.63
C LEU A 462 8.56 -9.78 -3.77
N ARG A 463 8.43 -10.82 -2.95
CA ARG A 463 7.30 -11.09 -2.06
C ARG A 463 7.67 -10.87 -0.61
N VAL A 464 6.78 -10.23 0.13
CA VAL A 464 6.78 -10.09 1.59
C VAL A 464 5.52 -10.77 2.12
N VAL A 465 5.65 -11.53 3.19
CA VAL A 465 4.53 -11.96 4.04
C VAL A 465 4.77 -11.45 5.45
N THR A 466 3.71 -11.04 6.15
CA THR A 466 3.78 -10.74 7.58
C THR A 466 2.84 -11.64 8.37
N PHE A 467 3.24 -11.94 9.62
CA PHE A 467 2.57 -12.93 10.46
C PHE A 467 2.78 -12.60 11.94
N LEU A 468 1.77 -12.88 12.77
CA LEU A 468 1.93 -12.91 14.22
C LEU A 468 2.58 -14.24 14.63
N ASP A 469 3.18 -14.27 15.83
CA ASP A 469 3.46 -15.54 16.51
C ASP A 469 2.17 -16.36 16.65
N TYR A 470 2.27 -17.69 16.51
CA TYR A 470 1.10 -18.56 16.52
C TYR A 470 0.32 -18.50 17.84
N ARG A 471 1.00 -18.36 18.98
CA ARG A 471 0.35 -18.26 20.29
C ARG A 471 -0.46 -16.98 20.38
N LEU A 472 0.11 -15.85 19.97
CA LEU A 472 -0.59 -14.57 19.93
C LEU A 472 -1.78 -14.58 18.95
N LEU A 473 -1.62 -15.21 17.77
CA LEU A 473 -2.71 -15.36 16.80
C LEU A 473 -3.85 -16.21 17.37
N TYR A 474 -3.51 -17.27 18.09
CA TYR A 474 -4.46 -18.15 18.77
C TYR A 474 -5.19 -17.42 19.91
N GLU A 475 -4.44 -16.77 20.80
CA GLU A 475 -4.96 -15.94 21.91
C GLU A 475 -5.97 -14.90 21.39
N PHE A 476 -5.68 -14.23 20.28
CA PHE A 476 -6.57 -13.22 19.68
C PHE A 476 -7.87 -13.80 19.10
N ASN A 477 -7.84 -15.01 18.54
CA ASN A 477 -8.98 -15.58 17.80
C ASN A 477 -9.88 -16.53 18.61
N PHE A 478 -9.31 -17.27 19.57
CA PHE A 478 -9.96 -18.43 20.21
C PHE A 478 -9.97 -18.41 21.74
N ASP A 479 -9.12 -17.62 22.41
CA ASP A 479 -9.12 -17.60 23.86
C ASP A 479 -10.38 -16.89 24.41
N GLN A 480 -10.78 -17.23 25.63
CA GLN A 480 -11.97 -16.66 26.28
C GLN A 480 -11.74 -15.19 26.68
N ASN A 481 -10.50 -14.82 26.97
CA ASN A 481 -10.09 -13.47 27.34
C ASN A 481 -9.02 -12.93 26.35
N PRO A 482 -9.38 -12.69 25.07
CA PRO A 482 -8.42 -12.29 24.06
C PRO A 482 -7.78 -10.93 24.40
N PRO A 483 -6.54 -10.66 23.93
CA PRO A 483 -5.91 -9.36 24.10
C PRO A 483 -6.78 -8.24 23.50
N GLY A 484 -7.08 -7.22 24.30
CA GLY A 484 -8.05 -6.17 23.93
C GLY A 484 -7.66 -5.30 22.73
N ASN A 485 -6.40 -5.33 22.29
CA ASN A 485 -5.93 -4.77 21.02
C ASN A 485 -4.59 -5.40 20.59
N LEU A 486 -4.19 -5.18 19.33
CA LEU A 486 -2.92 -5.65 18.74
C LEU A 486 -1.90 -4.52 18.47
N GLU A 487 -2.03 -3.37 19.14
CA GLU A 487 -1.20 -2.18 18.88
C GLU A 487 0.28 -2.42 19.21
N GLN A 488 0.55 -2.92 20.42
CA GLN A 488 1.90 -3.07 20.99
C GLN A 488 2.46 -4.48 20.83
N ARG A 489 1.95 -5.25 19.87
CA ARG A 489 2.35 -6.64 19.65
C ARG A 489 3.39 -6.76 18.54
N ASP A 490 4.32 -7.69 18.72
CA ASP A 490 5.31 -8.03 17.71
C ASP A 490 4.69 -8.81 16.55
N GLU A 491 5.28 -8.66 15.37
CA GLU A 491 4.85 -9.28 14.13
C GLU A 491 6.10 -9.53 13.30
N ALA A 492 6.23 -10.73 12.77
CA ALA A 492 7.36 -11.14 11.96
C ALA A 492 7.07 -10.92 10.47
N ARG A 493 8.14 -10.88 9.68
CA ARG A 493 8.10 -10.75 8.22
C ARG A 493 9.08 -11.74 7.58
N ARG A 494 8.71 -12.34 6.45
CA ARG A 494 9.64 -13.08 5.57
C ARG A 494 9.62 -12.47 4.18
N VAL A 495 10.80 -12.36 3.56
CA VAL A 495 10.98 -11.85 2.19
C VAL A 495 11.51 -12.98 1.29
N MET A 496 10.87 -13.15 0.14
CA MET A 496 11.09 -14.24 -0.81
C MET A 496 11.13 -13.67 -2.22
N THR A 497 11.85 -14.34 -3.13
CA THR A 497 11.81 -14.04 -4.56
C THR A 497 10.88 -15.03 -5.26
N LEU A 498 10.04 -14.55 -6.17
CA LEU A 498 9.25 -15.41 -7.08
C LEU A 498 9.81 -15.26 -8.50
N ASP A 499 9.90 -16.36 -9.23
CA ASP A 499 10.17 -16.35 -10.67
C ASP A 499 8.98 -17.02 -11.38
N LEU A 500 8.16 -16.22 -12.06
CA LEU A 500 6.86 -16.65 -12.60
C LEU A 500 6.87 -16.71 -14.12
N LYS A 501 6.21 -17.71 -14.70
CA LYS A 501 5.97 -17.85 -16.14
C LYS A 501 4.51 -18.18 -16.43
N VAL A 502 3.96 -17.58 -17.49
CA VAL A 502 2.65 -17.97 -18.03
C VAL A 502 2.75 -19.38 -18.62
N VAL A 503 1.76 -20.23 -18.32
CA VAL A 503 1.68 -21.61 -18.82
C VAL A 503 0.42 -21.90 -19.63
N SER A 504 -0.68 -21.20 -19.38
CA SER A 504 -1.90 -21.27 -20.19
C SER A 504 -2.70 -19.96 -20.11
N ILE A 505 -3.58 -19.73 -21.09
CA ILE A 505 -4.45 -18.55 -21.18
C ILE A 505 -5.85 -19.01 -21.63
N GLY A 506 -6.89 -18.41 -21.05
CA GLY A 506 -8.28 -18.84 -21.22
C GLY A 506 -8.62 -20.02 -20.33
N ASP A 507 -8.02 -21.17 -20.64
CA ASP A 507 -8.32 -22.46 -20.03
C ASP A 507 -7.20 -22.95 -19.10
N PRO A 508 -7.50 -23.76 -18.07
CA PRO A 508 -6.49 -24.38 -17.22
C PRO A 508 -5.51 -25.26 -18.02
N PRO A 509 -4.26 -25.43 -17.56
CA PRO A 509 -3.29 -26.27 -18.28
C PRO A 509 -3.74 -27.73 -18.40
N GLU A 510 -3.82 -28.25 -19.62
CA GLU A 510 -4.22 -29.64 -19.90
C GLU A 510 -3.27 -30.67 -19.26
N ASP A 511 -2.01 -30.30 -19.01
CA ASP A 511 -0.97 -31.15 -18.43
C ASP A 511 -1.06 -31.33 -16.91
N ASP A 512 -1.94 -30.59 -16.23
CA ASP A 512 -1.96 -30.49 -14.77
C ASP A 512 -3.37 -30.23 -14.23
N HIS A 513 -4.12 -31.31 -14.00
CA HIS A 513 -5.44 -31.25 -13.35
C HIS A 513 -5.37 -30.86 -11.86
N THR A 514 -4.18 -30.64 -11.28
CA THR A 514 -3.99 -30.11 -9.92
C THR A 514 -3.77 -28.60 -9.89
N HIS A 515 -3.74 -27.94 -11.06
CA HIS A 515 -3.56 -26.50 -11.15
C HIS A 515 -4.78 -25.75 -10.57
N PRO A 516 -4.60 -24.81 -9.64
CA PRO A 516 -5.72 -24.17 -8.96
C PRO A 516 -6.56 -23.32 -9.91
N VAL A 517 -7.87 -23.58 -9.93
CA VAL A 517 -8.88 -22.79 -10.65
C VAL A 517 -9.72 -22.03 -9.62
N PRO A 518 -9.60 -20.70 -9.53
CA PRO A 518 -10.38 -19.91 -8.57
C PRO A 518 -11.88 -19.92 -8.87
N LEU A 519 -12.70 -19.90 -7.82
CA LEU A 519 -14.14 -19.64 -7.96
C LEU A 519 -14.40 -18.25 -8.56
N CYS A 520 -15.51 -18.09 -9.27
CA CYS A 520 -15.94 -16.85 -9.94
C CYS A 520 -14.98 -16.38 -11.04
N LEU A 521 -14.37 -17.32 -11.77
CA LEU A 521 -13.44 -17.03 -12.85
C LEU A 521 -14.16 -16.38 -14.06
N ARG A 522 -13.81 -15.13 -14.38
CA ARG A 522 -14.34 -14.42 -15.55
C ARG A 522 -13.66 -14.92 -16.84
N THR A 523 -14.40 -15.65 -17.67
CA THR A 523 -13.95 -16.20 -18.97
C THR A 523 -14.55 -15.48 -20.18
N ASP A 524 -15.50 -14.57 -19.97
CA ASP A 524 -16.23 -13.82 -21.00
C ASP A 524 -15.43 -12.66 -21.63
N LEU A 525 -14.32 -12.24 -21.00
CA LEU A 525 -13.51 -11.12 -21.43
C LEU A 525 -12.43 -11.54 -22.43
N ILE A 526 -12.73 -11.42 -23.72
CA ILE A 526 -11.84 -11.76 -24.84
C ILE A 526 -10.48 -11.01 -24.78
N ASP A 527 -10.46 -9.78 -24.28
CA ASP A 527 -9.23 -8.98 -24.12
C ASP A 527 -8.50 -9.21 -22.78
N ARG A 528 -9.13 -9.91 -21.83
CA ARG A 528 -8.62 -10.22 -20.48
C ARG A 528 -9.02 -11.63 -20.01
N PRO A 529 -8.71 -12.69 -20.79
CA PRO A 529 -8.98 -14.08 -20.41
C PRO A 529 -8.21 -14.45 -19.14
N PRO A 530 -8.60 -15.48 -18.37
CA PRO A 530 -7.78 -16.00 -17.28
C PRO A 530 -6.34 -16.32 -17.73
N ILE A 531 -5.35 -15.97 -16.92
CA ILE A 531 -3.93 -16.33 -17.14
C ILE A 531 -3.51 -17.31 -16.07
N PHE A 532 -3.10 -18.52 -16.46
CA PHE A 532 -2.56 -19.52 -15.56
C PHE A 532 -1.03 -19.49 -15.60
N PHE A 533 -0.41 -19.56 -14.42
CA PHE A 533 1.04 -19.42 -14.27
C PHE A 533 1.64 -20.43 -13.31
N ARG A 534 2.91 -20.77 -13.53
CA ARG A 534 3.74 -21.57 -12.60
C ARG A 534 5.05 -20.83 -12.32
N GLY A 535 5.76 -21.18 -11.27
CA GLY A 535 7.01 -20.55 -10.89
C GLY A 535 7.72 -21.23 -9.72
N THR A 536 8.85 -20.65 -9.33
CA THR A 536 9.59 -21.01 -8.11
C THR A 536 9.46 -19.93 -7.05
N LEU A 537 9.65 -20.30 -5.79
CA LEU A 537 9.77 -19.40 -4.65
C LEU A 537 11.08 -19.68 -3.93
N GLU A 538 11.97 -18.69 -3.87
CA GLU A 538 13.27 -18.78 -3.24
C GLU A 538 13.34 -17.92 -1.97
N PHE A 539 13.85 -18.48 -0.88
CA PHE A 539 14.17 -17.75 0.33
C PHE A 539 15.50 -17.01 0.17
N ASN A 540 15.55 -15.76 0.66
CA ASN A 540 16.63 -14.78 0.53
C ASN A 540 16.66 -13.98 -0.79
N VAL A 541 16.86 -12.68 -0.66
CA VAL A 541 16.96 -11.73 -1.78
C VAL A 541 18.30 -11.89 -2.50
N GLY A 542 18.26 -12.09 -3.81
CA GLY A 542 19.46 -12.14 -4.67
C GLY A 542 20.30 -13.43 -4.60
N ALA A 543 19.83 -14.46 -3.88
CA ALA A 543 20.59 -15.68 -3.64
C ALA A 543 20.50 -16.74 -4.77
N LYS A 544 20.74 -16.36 -6.04
CA LYS A 544 20.73 -17.25 -7.23
C LYS A 544 21.73 -18.44 -7.20
N SER A 545 22.39 -18.74 -6.07
CA SER A 545 23.51 -19.68 -6.02
C SER A 545 23.77 -20.36 -4.65
N ARG A 546 22.77 -20.51 -3.77
CA ARG A 546 22.89 -21.38 -2.59
C ARG A 546 21.61 -22.18 -2.28
N LEU A 547 21.20 -23.01 -3.24
CA LEU A 547 20.42 -24.20 -2.89
C LEU A 547 21.34 -25.13 -2.07
N LEU A 548 21.01 -25.33 -0.79
CA LEU A 548 21.62 -26.39 0.02
C LEU A 548 21.27 -27.73 -0.64
N VAL A 549 22.29 -28.54 -0.90
CA VAL A 549 22.16 -29.86 -1.54
C VAL A 549 21.21 -30.72 -0.70
N GLY A 550 19.98 -30.93 -1.18
CA GLY A 550 18.97 -31.76 -0.53
C GLY A 550 17.60 -31.08 -0.27
N ARG A 551 17.51 -29.74 -0.17
CA ARG A 551 16.20 -29.05 -0.09
C ARG A 551 15.63 -28.86 -1.51
N GLY A 552 14.40 -29.32 -1.74
CA GLY A 552 13.68 -29.06 -2.99
C GLY A 552 13.25 -27.60 -3.12
N VAL A 553 13.24 -27.05 -4.33
CA VAL A 553 12.80 -25.66 -4.57
C VAL A 553 11.28 -25.57 -4.38
N PRO A 554 10.77 -24.69 -3.49
CA PRO A 554 9.33 -24.45 -3.37
C PRO A 554 8.73 -24.00 -4.70
N LEU A 555 7.58 -24.56 -5.04
CA LEU A 555 6.87 -24.26 -6.30
C LEU A 555 5.69 -23.34 -6.02
N VAL A 556 5.35 -22.52 -7.02
CA VAL A 556 4.14 -21.69 -7.00
C VAL A 556 3.35 -21.98 -8.27
N ARG A 557 2.03 -22.11 -8.13
CA ARG A 557 1.08 -22.20 -9.25
C ARG A 557 -0.13 -21.34 -8.95
N GLY A 558 -0.71 -20.72 -9.97
CA GLY A 558 -1.80 -19.77 -9.75
C GLY A 558 -2.53 -19.34 -11.01
N CYS A 559 -3.48 -18.44 -10.81
CA CYS A 559 -4.34 -17.86 -11.83
C CYS A 559 -4.51 -16.35 -11.59
N VAL A 560 -4.52 -15.58 -12.67
CA VAL A 560 -4.88 -14.15 -12.67
C VAL A 560 -6.14 -13.95 -13.51
N SER A 561 -7.09 -13.19 -12.99
CA SER A 561 -8.37 -12.93 -13.66
C SER A 561 -8.93 -11.55 -13.30
N MET A 562 -9.97 -11.12 -14.02
CA MET A 562 -10.71 -9.90 -13.68
C MET A 562 -11.77 -10.20 -12.62
N THR A 563 -11.96 -9.30 -11.66
CA THR A 563 -13.12 -9.30 -10.75
C THR A 563 -14.37 -8.78 -11.45
N LEU A 564 -15.53 -8.85 -10.79
CA LEU A 564 -16.75 -8.20 -11.28
C LEU A 564 -16.62 -6.66 -11.33
N ASP A 565 -15.77 -6.08 -10.47
CA ASP A 565 -15.55 -4.64 -10.34
C ASP A 565 -14.57 -4.06 -11.36
N GLY A 566 -13.92 -4.91 -12.18
CA GLY A 566 -12.86 -4.49 -13.09
C GLY A 566 -11.46 -4.40 -12.45
N GLU A 567 -11.27 -5.00 -11.27
CA GLU A 567 -9.95 -5.14 -10.63
C GLU A 567 -9.25 -6.43 -11.05
N VAL A 568 -7.94 -6.52 -10.85
CA VAL A 568 -7.13 -7.68 -11.25
C VAL A 568 -6.88 -8.57 -10.03
N ARG A 569 -7.55 -9.72 -9.99
CA ARG A 569 -7.42 -10.74 -8.93
C ARG A 569 -6.26 -11.67 -9.20
N TRP A 570 -5.48 -11.92 -8.17
CA TRP A 570 -4.43 -12.92 -8.11
C TRP A 570 -4.79 -14.00 -7.11
N SER A 571 -4.75 -15.25 -7.55
CA SER A 571 -4.86 -16.44 -6.70
C SER A 571 -3.63 -17.31 -6.94
N LEU A 572 -2.95 -17.73 -5.87
CA LEU A 572 -1.79 -18.62 -5.97
C LEU A 572 -1.75 -19.62 -4.81
N VAL A 573 -1.20 -20.79 -5.11
CA VAL A 573 -0.86 -21.84 -4.15
C VAL A 573 0.65 -22.02 -4.13
N SER A 574 1.21 -22.15 -2.94
CA SER A 574 2.64 -22.38 -2.70
C SER A 574 2.85 -23.79 -2.15
N THR A 575 3.63 -24.60 -2.87
CA THR A 575 3.88 -26.02 -2.63
C THR A 575 5.29 -26.21 -2.06
N PHE A 576 5.41 -26.83 -0.90
CA PHE A 576 6.66 -27.08 -0.18
C PHE A 576 6.86 -28.58 -0.02
N ASN A 577 8.03 -29.08 -0.43
CA ASN A 577 8.36 -30.52 -0.39
C ASN A 577 7.29 -31.42 -1.05
N GLY A 578 6.68 -30.95 -2.15
CA GLY A 578 5.63 -31.66 -2.88
C GLY A 578 4.22 -31.57 -2.27
N VAL A 579 4.05 -30.88 -1.15
CA VAL A 579 2.76 -30.71 -0.45
C VAL A 579 2.33 -29.25 -0.55
N ASP A 580 1.09 -29.00 -0.96
CA ASP A 580 0.52 -27.64 -0.91
C ASP A 580 0.41 -27.20 0.55
N ARG A 581 0.84 -25.97 0.85
CA ARG A 581 0.82 -25.42 2.22
C ARG A 581 0.06 -24.11 2.31
N TRP A 582 0.34 -23.18 1.40
CA TRP A 582 -0.19 -21.82 1.50
C TRP A 582 -1.04 -21.45 0.30
N SER A 583 -2.27 -21.01 0.56
CA SER A 583 -3.12 -20.29 -0.39
C SER A 583 -2.84 -18.79 -0.27
N SER A 584 -2.99 -18.01 -1.33
CA SER A 584 -2.94 -16.55 -1.24
C SER A 584 -3.83 -15.88 -2.27
N GLU A 585 -4.62 -14.91 -1.81
CA GLU A 585 -5.65 -14.21 -2.58
C GLU A 585 -5.46 -12.69 -2.43
N GLY A 586 -5.37 -11.97 -3.55
CA GLY A 586 -5.10 -10.53 -3.52
C GLY A 586 -5.47 -9.80 -4.81
N ILE A 587 -5.26 -8.48 -4.78
CA ILE A 587 -5.58 -7.54 -5.86
C ILE A 587 -4.33 -6.79 -6.30
N GLN A 588 -4.16 -6.64 -7.61
CA GLN A 588 -3.14 -5.77 -8.20
C GLN A 588 -3.62 -4.31 -8.15
N VAL A 589 -3.09 -3.52 -7.22
CA VAL A 589 -3.56 -2.15 -6.97
C VAL A 589 -3.07 -1.21 -8.09
N GLY A 590 -3.94 -0.27 -8.48
CA GLY A 590 -3.73 0.48 -9.71
C GLY A 590 -3.95 -0.37 -10.96
N GLY A 591 -4.54 -1.56 -10.86
CA GLY A 591 -5.02 -2.34 -12.01
C GLY A 591 -3.92 -2.92 -12.91
N VAL A 592 -4.30 -3.10 -14.17
CA VAL A 592 -3.58 -3.89 -15.18
C VAL A 592 -2.12 -3.44 -15.35
N ARG A 593 -1.17 -4.37 -15.16
CA ARG A 593 0.29 -4.16 -15.30
C ARG A 593 0.88 -3.04 -14.42
N SER A 594 0.15 -2.56 -13.40
CA SER A 594 0.60 -1.55 -12.44
C SER A 594 1.90 -1.94 -11.69
N LYS A 595 2.86 -1.00 -11.62
CA LYS A 595 4.12 -1.16 -10.85
C LYS A 595 3.91 -1.27 -9.35
N TRP A 596 2.73 -0.93 -8.85
CA TRP A 596 2.40 -1.05 -7.44
C TRP A 596 2.55 -2.49 -6.93
N GLY A 597 2.21 -3.49 -7.76
CA GLY A 597 2.22 -4.90 -7.37
C GLY A 597 0.87 -5.38 -6.84
N VAL A 598 0.89 -6.44 -6.02
CA VAL A 598 -0.28 -7.16 -5.51
C VAL A 598 -0.25 -7.19 -3.99
N ILE A 599 -1.35 -6.83 -3.34
CA ILE A 599 -1.57 -6.96 -1.88
C ILE A 599 -2.73 -7.92 -1.65
N GLY A 600 -2.67 -8.71 -0.57
CA GLY A 600 -3.73 -9.63 -0.22
C GLY A 600 -3.46 -10.36 1.09
N ALA A 601 -4.17 -11.46 1.29
CA ALA A 601 -3.99 -12.34 2.44
C ALA A 601 -3.47 -13.71 2.01
N TRP A 602 -2.60 -14.30 2.84
CA TRP A 602 -2.17 -15.69 2.73
C TRP A 602 -2.81 -16.48 3.87
N THR A 603 -3.24 -17.71 3.60
CA THR A 603 -3.80 -18.65 4.57
C THR A 603 -3.15 -20.02 4.38
N ASP A 604 -3.32 -20.93 5.33
CA ASP A 604 -3.14 -22.36 5.04
C ASP A 604 -4.06 -22.80 3.89
N ILE A 605 -3.63 -23.81 3.13
CA ILE A 605 -4.44 -24.46 2.08
C ILE A 605 -5.49 -25.40 2.70
N ASN A 606 -5.23 -25.94 3.91
CA ASN A 606 -6.13 -26.80 4.65
C ASN A 606 -7.26 -26.00 5.29
N ARG A 607 -8.22 -25.64 4.45
CA ARG A 607 -9.43 -24.86 4.77
C ARG A 607 -10.37 -25.49 5.80
N GLY A 608 -10.09 -26.72 6.27
CA GLY A 608 -10.83 -27.40 7.34
C GLY A 608 -10.24 -27.20 8.73
N ASP A 609 -8.99 -26.72 8.85
CA ASP A 609 -8.42 -26.35 10.14
C ASP A 609 -8.90 -24.95 10.54
N ALA A 610 -9.73 -24.91 11.58
CA ALA A 610 -10.28 -23.66 12.11
C ALA A 610 -9.22 -22.76 12.77
N GLN A 611 -8.05 -23.29 13.13
CA GLN A 611 -6.94 -22.60 13.78
C GLN A 611 -5.80 -22.25 12.82
N ALA A 612 -5.95 -22.59 11.54
CA ALA A 612 -4.95 -22.35 10.51
C ALA A 612 -4.49 -20.87 10.47
N PRO A 613 -3.18 -20.61 10.35
CA PRO A 613 -2.66 -19.26 10.41
C PRO A 613 -2.99 -18.46 9.15
N VAL A 614 -3.04 -17.13 9.32
CA VAL A 614 -3.36 -16.15 8.29
C VAL A 614 -2.51 -14.90 8.47
N GLY A 615 -2.26 -14.17 7.37
CA GLY A 615 -1.70 -12.83 7.46
C GLY A 615 -1.66 -12.08 6.12
N PRO A 616 -1.20 -10.83 6.14
CA PRO A 616 -0.98 -10.05 4.92
C PRO A 616 0.18 -10.59 4.07
N PHE A 617 0.05 -10.46 2.75
CA PHE A 617 1.18 -10.50 1.82
C PHE A 617 1.18 -9.29 0.90
N TYR A 618 2.36 -8.96 0.40
CA TYR A 618 2.59 -8.04 -0.71
C TYR A 618 3.60 -8.65 -1.67
N PHE A 619 3.45 -8.47 -2.99
CA PHE A 619 4.55 -8.70 -3.92
C PHE A 619 4.54 -7.71 -5.08
N PHE A 620 5.72 -7.29 -5.53
CA PHE A 620 5.88 -6.39 -6.67
C PHE A 620 6.98 -6.88 -7.62
N LYS A 621 6.87 -6.49 -8.89
CA LYS A 621 7.73 -6.99 -9.95
C LYS A 621 9.06 -6.26 -9.99
N THR A 622 10.15 -7.00 -10.04
CA THR A 622 11.53 -6.47 -10.06
C THR A 622 12.18 -6.57 -11.44
N ALA A 623 11.80 -7.56 -12.26
CA ALA A 623 12.28 -7.73 -13.63
C ALA A 623 11.22 -8.43 -14.52
N TYR A 624 11.42 -8.32 -15.84
CA TYR A 624 10.75 -9.13 -16.87
C TYR A 624 11.70 -10.22 -17.35
#